data_AF-A0A0W0WG76-F1
#
_entry.id   AF-A0A0W0WG76-F1
#
_cell.length_a   1.000
_cell.length_b   1.000
_cell.length_c   1.000
_cell.angle_alpha   90.00
_cell.angle_beta   90.00
_cell.angle_gamma   90.00
#
_symmetry.space_group_name_H-M   'P 1'
#
loop_
_entity.id
_entity.type
_entity.pdbx_description
1 polymer ?
#
loop_
_entity_poly.entity_id
_entity_poly.type
_entity_poly.pdbx_seq_one_letter_code
_entity_poly.pdbx_strand_id
1 'polypeptide(L)' 'MRLTNNIGFILLAIFLILVALPILVPSIPIPPAVTAIIALISAVFILIGR' A
#
# COMPACT_ATOMS: atom_id res chain seq x y z
N MET A 1 19.56 2.73 -8.83
CA MET A 1 18.29 2.71 -8.06
C MET A 1 17.78 1.28 -8.04
N ARG A 2 18.14 0.49 -7.03
CA ARG A 2 17.59 -0.86 -6.89
C ARG A 2 16.13 -0.68 -6.45
N LEU A 3 15.19 -0.83 -7.38
CA LEU A 3 13.74 -0.68 -7.15
C LEU A 3 13.26 -1.47 -5.91
N THR A 4 13.94 -2.58 -5.63
CA THR A 4 13.72 -3.48 -4.49
C THR A 4 14.22 -2.96 -3.13
N ASN A 5 15.01 -1.88 -3.09
CA ASN A 5 15.53 -1.29 -1.85
C ASN A 5 14.72 -0.07 -1.37
N ASN A 6 13.67 0.33 -2.09
CA ASN A 6 12.79 1.42 -1.68
C ASN A 6 11.56 0.85 -0.98
N ILE A 7 11.58 0.90 0.35
CA ILE A 7 10.52 0.46 1.26
C ILE A 7 9.19 1.13 0.91
N GLY A 8 9.20 2.40 0.48
CA GLY A 8 7.99 3.08 0.04
C GLY A 8 7.29 2.42 -1.15
N PHE A 9 8.05 1.88 -2.10
CA PHE A 9 7.48 1.14 -3.23
C PHE A 9 6.94 -0.23 -2.84
N ILE A 10 7.56 -0.89 -1.85
CA ILE A 10 7.05 -2.15 -1.30
C ILE A 10 5.71 -1.90 -0.59
N LEU A 11 5.63 -0.86 0.22
CA LEU A 11 4.40 -0.49 0.93
C LEU A 11 3.28 -0.06 -0.04
N LEU A 12 3.63 0.67 -1.11
CA LEU A 12 2.70 0.99 -2.18
C LEU A 12 2.13 -0.28 -2.84
N ALA A 13 2.97 -1.28 -3.12
CA ALA A 13 2.50 -2.54 -3.68
C ALA A 13 1.49 -3.24 -2.74
N ILE A 14 1.77 -3.26 -1.44
CA ILE A 14 0.85 -3.79 -0.43
C ILE A 14 -0.48 -3.01 -0.43
N PHE A 15 -0.44 -1.68 -0.49
CA PHE A 15 -1.63 -0.84 -0.60
C PHE A 15 -2.47 -1.20 -1.84
N LEU A 16 -1.84 -1.32 -3.01
CA LEU A 16 -2.55 -1.66 -4.26
C LEU A 16 -3.19 -3.05 -4.19
N ILE A 17 -2.53 -4.03 -3.57
CA ILE A 17 -3.10 -5.36 -3.32
C ILE A 17 -4.33 -5.26 -2.42
N LEU A 18 -4.24 -4.51 -1.31
CA LEU A 18 -5.36 -4.33 -0.39
C LEU A 18 -6.54 -3.61 -1.04
N VAL A 19 -6.31 -2.70 -1.98
CA VAL A 19 -7.39 -2.03 -2.72
C VAL A 19 -7.99 -2.96 -3.80
N ALA A 20 -7.18 -3.78 -4.45
CA ALA A 20 -7.65 -4.71 -5.49
C ALA A 20 -8.44 -5.90 -4.93
N LEU A 21 -8.09 -6.41 -3.75
CA LEU A 21 -8.78 -7.55 -3.13
C LEU A 21 -10.30 -7.39 -2.99
N PRO A 22 -10.83 -6.29 -2.44
CA PRO A 22 -12.28 -6.12 -2.26
C PRO A 22 -13.00 -5.87 -3.59
N ILE A 23 -12.30 -5.45 -4.64
CA ILE A 23 -12.85 -5.35 -6.00
C ILE A 23 -12.98 -6.75 -6.62
N LEU A 24 -11.98 -7.60 -6.42
CA LEU A 24 -11.95 -8.96 -6.96
C LEU A 24 -12.85 -9.93 -6.17
N VAL A 25 -12.93 -9.75 -4.86
CA VAL A 25 -13.71 -10.57 -3.93
C VAL A 25 -14.47 -9.64 -2.96
N PRO A 26 -15.69 -9.22 -3.31
CA PRO A 26 -16.48 -8.26 -2.51
C PRO A 26 -16.85 -8.75 -1.10
N SER A 27 -16.74 -10.05 -0.84
CA SER A 27 -17.03 -10.66 0.46
C SER A 27 -15.91 -10.50 1.49
N ILE A 28 -14.78 -9.87 1.13
CA ILE A 28 -13.67 -9.60 2.04
C ILE A 28 -13.77 -8.16 2.55
N PRO A 29 -14.33 -7.92 3.75
CA PRO A 29 -14.38 -6.59 4.33
C PRO A 29 -12.98 -6.18 4.81
N ILE A 30 -12.43 -5.15 4.17
CA ILE A 30 -11.17 -4.53 4.61
C ILE A 30 -11.51 -3.23 5.35
N PRO A 31 -11.12 -3.08 6.63
CA PRO A 31 -11.38 -1.86 7.38
C PRO A 31 -10.70 -0.65 6.70
N PRO A 32 -11.44 0.45 6.45
CA PRO A 32 -10.89 1.65 5.78
C PRO A 32 -9.68 2.25 6.50
N ALA A 33 -9.63 2.11 7.84
CA ALA A 33 -8.51 2.57 8.65
C ALA A 33 -7.19 1.87 8.29
N VAL A 34 -7.21 0.56 7.99
CA VAL A 34 -6.01 -0.20 7.63
C VAL A 34 -5.48 0.28 6.27
N THR A 35 -6.37 0.46 5.30
CA THR A 35 -6.03 0.94 3.96
C THR A 35 -5.46 2.37 4.01
N ALA A 36 -6.04 3.24 4.83
CA ALA A 36 -5.59 4.62 5.00
C ALA A 36 -4.20 4.72 5.67
N ILE A 37 -3.94 3.92 6.70
CA ILE A 37 -2.63 3.88 7.37
C ILE A 37 -1.54 3.44 6.40
N ILE A 38 -1.77 2.36 5.66
CA ILE A 38 -0.78 1.85 4.71
C ILE A 38 -0.56 2.86 3.56
N ALA A 39 -1.62 3.51 3.08
CA ALA A 39 -1.51 4.56 2.07
C ALA A 39 -0.62 5.74 2.54
N LEU A 40 -0.85 6.24 3.75
CA LEU A 40 -0.08 7.34 4.32
C LEU A 40 1.38 6.97 4.53
N ILE A 41 1.65 5.80 5.12
CA ILE A 41 3.02 5.33 5.35
C ILE A 41 3.74 5.16 3.99
N SER A 42 3.08 4.56 2.99
CA SER A 42 3.63 4.42 1.63
C SER A 42 3.99 5.78 1.03
N ALA A 43 3.08 6.75 1.08
CA ALA A 43 3.29 8.09 0.56
C ALA A 43 4.47 8.81 1.24
N VAL A 44 4.60 8.68 2.56
CA VAL A 44 5.71 9.27 3.32
C VAL A 44 7.06 8.66 2.92
N PHE A 45 7.16 7.32 2.84
CA PHE A 45 8.41 6.67 2.43
C PHE A 45 8.80 7.00 0.98
N ILE A 46 7.81 7.03 0.07
CA ILE A 46 8.03 7.44 -1.33
C ILE A 46 8.54 8.89 -1.40
N LEU A 47 7.96 9.81 -0.62
CA LEU A 47 8.37 11.22 -0.59
C LEU A 47 9.80 11.40 -0.08
N ILE A 48 10.21 10.60 0.92
CA ILE A 48 11.58 10.61 1.47
C ILE A 48 12.57 9.96 0.48
N GLY A 49 12.10 9.34 -0.60
CA GLY A 49 12.93 8.62 -1.57
C GLY A 49 13.55 7.35 -0.98
N ARG A 50 12.86 6.76 0.03
CA ARG A 50 13.26 5.54 0.74
C ARG A 50 12.28 4.40 0.54
#